data_AF-A0A382MZP2-F1
#
_entry.id   AF-A0A382MZP2-F1
#
_cell.length_a   1.000
_cell.length_b   1.000
_cell.length_c   1.000
_cell.angle_alpha   90.00
_cell.angle_beta   90.00
_cell.angle_gamma   90.00
#
_symmetry.space_group_name_H-M   'P 1'
#
loop_
_entity.id
_entity.type
_entity.pdbx_description
1 polymer ?
#
loop_
_entity_poly.entity_id
_entity_poly.type
_entity_poly.pdbx_seq_one_letter_code
_entity_poly.pdbx_strand_id
1 'polypeptide(L)'
;MHNTLIVTDDVTPFCNTALTVLTFQDYLAEFPKLNEPKTRVINICDTTRYLSEGYYCSLLAQARNHSVLPSVNTINDLRMAEEKSIDRIVFSLSVSQDNTEITDEPILVLFGEVKDQRFKRLARQAFEKYPYPVLVLSPTVTDTKVS
;
A
#
# COMPACT_ATOMS: atom_id res chain seq x y z
N MET A 1 1.16 -7.51 -22.12
CA MET A 1 1.68 -6.56 -21.11
C MET A 1 0.57 -5.60 -20.76
N HIS A 2 0.48 -5.17 -19.50
CA HIS A 2 -0.52 -4.19 -19.07
C HIS A 2 0.07 -2.78 -19.22
N ASN A 3 -0.74 -1.83 -19.67
CA ASN A 3 -0.38 -0.41 -19.54
C ASN A 3 -0.49 -0.05 -18.05
N THR A 4 0.58 0.43 -17.43
CA THR A 4 0.57 0.77 -16.00
C THR A 4 0.56 2.27 -15.82
N LEU A 5 -0.44 2.76 -15.08
CA LEU A 5 -0.60 4.15 -14.68
C LEU A 5 -0.38 4.25 -13.18
N ILE A 6 0.34 5.27 -12.74
CA ILE A 6 0.47 5.64 -11.33
C ILE A 6 -0.39 6.87 -11.11
N VAL A 7 -1.30 6.82 -10.15
CA VAL A 7 -2.15 7.96 -9.78
C VAL A 7 -1.76 8.45 -8.40
N THR A 8 -1.47 9.74 -8.29
CA THR A 8 -0.95 10.38 -7.07
C THR A 8 -1.51 11.79 -6.90
N ASP A 9 -1.42 12.32 -5.69
CA ASP A 9 -1.84 13.70 -5.40
C ASP A 9 -0.79 14.73 -5.89
N ASP A 10 0.48 14.33 -5.97
CA ASP A 10 1.59 15.18 -6.44
C ASP A 10 2.50 14.44 -7.41
N VAL A 11 2.52 14.91 -8.67
CA VAL A 11 3.32 14.32 -9.74
C VAL A 11 4.77 14.82 -9.77
N THR A 12 5.09 15.91 -9.06
CA THR A 12 6.40 16.57 -9.11
C THR A 12 7.59 15.66 -8.79
N PRO A 13 7.51 14.69 -7.85
CA PRO A 13 8.64 13.81 -7.55
C PRO A 13 8.99 12.87 -8.72
N PHE A 14 8.09 12.70 -9.68
CA PHE A 14 8.20 11.71 -10.74
C PHE A 14 8.55 12.29 -12.11
N CYS A 15 8.71 13.62 -12.23
CA CYS A 15 8.95 14.31 -13.52
C CYS A 15 10.17 13.80 -14.29
N ASN A 16 11.17 13.24 -13.61
CA ASN A 16 12.40 12.73 -14.23
C ASN A 16 12.37 11.20 -14.47
N THR A 17 11.20 10.57 -14.37
CA THR A 17 11.04 9.13 -14.55
C THR A 17 10.35 8.82 -15.89
N ALA A 18 10.57 7.62 -16.42
CA ALA A 18 9.85 7.13 -17.60
C ALA A 18 8.45 6.58 -17.26
N LEU A 19 7.97 6.79 -16.03
CA LEU A 19 6.70 6.26 -15.54
C LEU A 19 5.56 7.17 -16.00
N THR A 20 4.41 6.57 -16.31
CA THR A 20 3.17 7.32 -16.57
C THR A 20 2.52 7.66 -15.23
N VAL A 21 2.80 8.86 -14.73
CA VAL A 21 2.26 9.37 -13.46
C VAL A 21 1.26 10.49 -13.73
N LEU A 22 0.09 10.40 -13.12
CA LEU A 22 -1.05 11.28 -13.34
C LEU A 22 -1.64 11.74 -12.01
N THR A 23 -2.31 12.89 -12.00
CA THR A 23 -3.21 13.23 -10.90
C THR A 23 -4.51 12.44 -11.01
N PHE A 24 -5.29 12.39 -9.93
CA PHE A 24 -6.64 11.82 -9.99
C PHE A 24 -7.52 12.57 -11.00
N GLN A 25 -7.39 13.88 -11.11
CA GLN A 25 -8.15 14.71 -12.05
C GLN A 25 -7.82 14.39 -13.51
N ASP A 26 -6.54 14.22 -13.83
CA ASP A 26 -6.10 13.81 -15.18
C ASP A 26 -6.64 12.40 -15.51
N TYR A 27 -6.55 11.47 -14.55
CA TYR A 27 -7.09 10.13 -14.72
C TYR A 27 -8.62 10.11 -14.89
N LEU A 28 -9.34 11.00 -14.19
CA LEU A 28 -10.79 11.16 -14.32
C LEU A 28 -11.16 11.67 -15.72
N ALA A 29 -10.43 12.67 -16.22
CA ALA A 29 -10.71 13.37 -17.48
C ALA A 29 -10.29 12.58 -18.73
N GLU A 30 -9.14 11.90 -18.69
CA GLU A 30 -8.55 11.27 -19.88
C GLU A 30 -9.00 9.82 -20.13
N PHE A 31 -9.59 9.15 -19.13
CA PHE A 31 -9.90 7.72 -19.20
C PHE A 31 -11.40 7.44 -19.00
N PRO A 32 -11.92 6.34 -19.59
CA PRO A 32 -11.22 5.36 -20.40
C PRO A 32 -10.90 5.88 -21.82
N LYS A 33 -9.84 5.36 -22.44
CA LYS A 33 -9.48 5.72 -23.82
C LYS A 33 -10.11 4.73 -24.81
N LEU A 34 -10.46 5.21 -26.01
CA LEU A 34 -10.98 4.33 -27.06
C LEU A 34 -9.92 3.26 -27.41
N ASN A 35 -10.32 1.99 -27.44
CA ASN A 35 -9.44 0.85 -27.70
C ASN A 35 -8.25 0.76 -26.73
N GLU A 36 -8.45 1.11 -25.45
CA GLU A 36 -7.37 1.01 -24.49
C GLU A 36 -6.90 -0.45 -24.28
N PRO A 37 -5.59 -0.69 -24.17
CA PRO A 37 -5.08 -1.98 -23.75
C PRO A 37 -5.50 -2.26 -22.29
N LYS A 38 -5.28 -3.50 -21.81
CA LYS A 38 -5.52 -3.79 -20.39
C LYS A 38 -4.71 -2.84 -19.50
N THR A 39 -5.42 -2.00 -18.77
CA THR A 39 -4.84 -0.98 -17.89
C THR A 39 -4.72 -1.48 -16.46
N ARG A 40 -3.58 -1.20 -15.84
CA ARG A 40 -3.33 -1.34 -14.41
C ARG A 40 -3.13 0.04 -13.80
N VAL A 41 -3.84 0.34 -12.73
CA VAL A 41 -3.71 1.56 -11.94
C VAL A 41 -3.00 1.21 -10.62
N ILE A 42 -1.92 1.90 -10.32
CA ILE A 42 -1.29 1.91 -9.00
C ILE A 42 -1.68 3.23 -8.35
N ASN A 43 -2.63 3.18 -7.44
CA ASN A 43 -3.13 4.33 -6.71
C ASN A 43 -2.28 4.54 -5.45
N ILE A 44 -1.52 5.64 -5.44
CA ILE A 44 -0.70 6.09 -4.30
C ILE A 44 -1.22 7.41 -3.71
N CYS A 45 -2.43 7.84 -4.09
CA CYS A 45 -3.11 8.96 -3.45
C CYS A 45 -3.39 8.67 -1.97
N ASP A 46 -3.60 9.73 -1.20
CA ASP A 46 -4.09 9.65 0.17
C ASP A 46 -5.50 9.02 0.22
N THR A 47 -5.62 7.87 0.90
CA THR A 47 -6.91 7.17 1.12
C THR A 47 -7.38 7.24 2.58
N THR A 48 -6.73 8.02 3.44
CA THR A 48 -7.03 8.09 4.88
C THR A 48 -8.45 8.61 5.14
N ARG A 49 -8.95 9.52 4.29
CA ARG A 49 -10.33 10.03 4.36
C ARG A 49 -11.28 9.22 3.49
N TYR A 50 -12.43 8.86 4.06
CA TYR A 50 -13.51 8.23 3.29
C TYR A 50 -14.02 9.23 2.25
N LEU A 51 -14.28 8.75 1.03
CA LEU A 51 -14.62 9.60 -0.13
C LEU A 51 -13.53 10.62 -0.52
N SER A 52 -12.27 10.34 -0.17
CA SER A 52 -11.11 11.04 -0.74
C SER A 52 -10.96 10.74 -2.24
N GLU A 53 -10.15 11.56 -2.91
CA GLU A 53 -9.75 11.30 -4.30
C GLU A 53 -9.08 9.92 -4.44
N GLY A 54 -8.26 9.49 -3.49
CA GLY A 54 -7.67 8.16 -3.50
C GLY A 54 -8.69 7.02 -3.38
N TYR A 55 -9.73 7.19 -2.55
CA TYR A 55 -10.84 6.23 -2.49
C TYR A 55 -11.58 6.14 -3.84
N TYR A 56 -11.93 7.29 -4.41
CA TYR A 56 -12.63 7.35 -5.70
C TYR A 56 -11.77 6.86 -6.87
N CYS A 57 -10.46 7.07 -6.84
CA CYS A 57 -9.52 6.54 -7.84
C CYS A 57 -9.67 5.03 -7.97
N SER A 58 -9.66 4.31 -6.85
CA SER A 58 -9.76 2.84 -6.83
C SER A 58 -11.14 2.37 -7.27
N LEU A 59 -12.20 3.01 -6.76
CA LEU A 59 -13.59 2.69 -7.13
C LEU A 59 -13.83 2.88 -8.64
N LEU A 60 -13.38 4.02 -9.18
CA LEU A 60 -13.55 4.37 -10.58
C LEU A 60 -12.74 3.48 -11.50
N ALA A 61 -11.50 3.13 -11.12
CA ALA A 61 -10.68 2.18 -11.86
C ALA A 61 -11.36 0.82 -11.99
N GLN A 62 -11.95 0.30 -10.91
CA GLN A 62 -12.71 -0.95 -10.96
C GLN A 62 -13.95 -0.85 -11.86
N ALA A 63 -14.71 0.24 -11.75
CA ALA A 63 -15.88 0.48 -12.60
C ALA A 63 -15.52 0.55 -14.11
N ARG A 64 -14.30 0.97 -14.43
CA ARG A 64 -13.74 0.99 -15.80
C ARG A 64 -13.08 -0.32 -16.22
N ASN A 65 -13.17 -1.37 -15.41
CA ASN A 65 -12.48 -2.65 -15.65
C ASN A 65 -10.94 -2.55 -15.70
N HIS A 66 -10.35 -1.51 -15.09
CA HIS A 66 -8.91 -1.44 -14.88
C HIS A 66 -8.55 -2.28 -13.66
N SER A 67 -7.44 -3.02 -13.74
CA SER A 67 -6.87 -3.64 -12.53
C SER A 67 -6.33 -2.52 -11.65
N VAL A 68 -6.65 -2.50 -10.36
CA VAL A 68 -6.19 -1.44 -9.46
C VAL A 68 -5.56 -1.99 -8.19
N LEU A 69 -4.51 -1.32 -7.72
CA LEU A 69 -3.81 -1.58 -6.48
C LEU A 69 -3.63 -0.25 -5.71
N PRO A 70 -4.17 -0.09 -4.49
CA PRO A 70 -5.03 -1.04 -3.79
C PRO A 70 -6.42 -1.15 -4.43
N SER A 71 -7.16 -2.21 -4.10
CA SER A 71 -8.59 -2.27 -4.43
C SER A 71 -9.43 -1.45 -3.44
N VAL A 72 -10.66 -1.07 -3.81
CA VAL A 72 -11.56 -0.37 -2.86
C VAL A 72 -11.84 -1.22 -1.61
N ASN A 73 -11.94 -2.55 -1.78
CA ASN A 73 -12.13 -3.47 -0.69
C ASN A 73 -10.92 -3.46 0.24
N THR A 74 -9.70 -3.48 -0.31
CA THR A 74 -8.47 -3.39 0.48
C THR A 74 -8.40 -2.10 1.30
N ILE A 75 -8.82 -0.96 0.73
CA ILE A 75 -8.89 0.31 1.46
C ILE A 75 -9.89 0.21 2.63
N ASN A 76 -11.07 -0.37 2.38
CA ASN A 76 -12.10 -0.54 3.41
C ASN A 76 -11.67 -1.51 4.52
N ASP A 77 -11.10 -2.65 4.15
CA ASP A 77 -10.63 -3.67 5.09
C ASP A 77 -9.54 -3.09 6.00
N LEU A 78 -8.56 -2.37 5.42
CA LEU A 78 -7.48 -1.73 6.19
C LEU A 78 -8.02 -0.67 7.16
N ARG A 79 -8.96 0.19 6.71
CA ARG A 79 -9.62 1.18 7.57
C ARG A 79 -10.35 0.52 8.74
N MET A 80 -11.13 -0.53 8.47
CA MET A 80 -11.85 -1.25 9.52
C MET A 80 -10.90 -1.91 10.52
N ALA A 81 -9.75 -2.41 10.05
CA ALA A 81 -8.72 -2.99 10.89
C ALA A 81 -8.05 -1.94 11.80
N GLU A 82 -7.75 -0.75 11.28
CA GLU A 82 -7.24 0.39 12.04
C GLU A 82 -8.24 0.87 13.11
N GLU A 83 -9.49 1.15 12.70
CA GLU A 83 -10.54 1.65 13.59
C GLU A 83 -10.81 0.71 14.77
N LYS A 84 -10.77 -0.60 14.53
CA LYS A 84 -11.08 -1.60 15.54
C LYS A 84 -9.84 -2.16 16.23
N SER A 85 -8.64 -1.76 15.83
CA SER A 85 -7.36 -2.33 16.29
C SER A 85 -7.33 -3.87 16.24
N ILE A 86 -8.05 -4.47 15.28
CA ILE A 86 -8.26 -5.93 15.20
C ILE A 86 -7.02 -6.64 14.69
N ASP A 87 -6.25 -5.97 13.85
CA ASP A 87 -5.15 -6.61 13.16
C ASP A 87 -3.82 -6.39 13.83
N ARG A 88 -3.44 -7.43 14.59
CA ARG A 88 -2.08 -7.61 15.09
C ARG A 88 -1.46 -8.77 14.32
N ILE A 89 -0.55 -8.46 13.38
CA ILE A 89 0.25 -9.49 12.72
C ILE A 89 1.36 -9.89 13.69
N VAL A 90 1.19 -11.02 14.36
CA VAL A 90 2.21 -11.55 15.28
C VAL A 90 3.34 -12.15 14.46
N PHE A 91 4.54 -11.63 14.62
CA PHE A 91 5.75 -12.13 13.99
C PHE A 91 6.79 -12.44 15.06
N SER A 92 7.32 -13.67 15.05
CA SER A 92 8.44 -14.05 15.89
C SER A 92 9.75 -13.79 15.16
N LEU A 93 10.53 -12.85 15.70
CA LEU A 93 11.95 -12.70 15.33
C LEU A 93 12.75 -13.66 16.20
N SER A 94 13.37 -14.66 15.58
CA SER A 94 14.46 -15.40 16.23
C SER A 94 15.69 -14.49 16.22
N VAL A 95 15.79 -13.63 17.23
CA VAL A 95 16.98 -12.79 17.45
C VAL A 95 18.11 -13.73 17.86
N SER A 96 19.00 -14.05 16.93
CA SER A 96 20.33 -14.56 17.28
C SER A 96 20.96 -13.52 18.21
N GLN A 97 21.62 -13.96 19.28
CA GLN A 97 22.11 -13.20 20.45
C GLN A 97 23.07 -12.01 20.19
N ASP A 98 23.01 -11.35 19.03
CA ASP A 98 23.72 -10.12 18.76
C ASP A 98 22.75 -8.94 18.93
N ASN A 99 22.73 -8.37 20.14
CA ASN A 99 22.41 -6.99 20.54
C ASN A 99 21.80 -6.03 19.50
N THR A 100 20.74 -6.43 18.79
CA THR A 100 20.04 -5.54 17.88
C THR A 100 18.75 -5.15 18.58
N GLU A 101 18.79 -4.01 19.26
CA GLU A 101 17.59 -3.38 19.84
C GLU A 101 16.53 -3.31 18.73
N ILE A 102 15.42 -4.02 18.94
CA ILE A 102 14.24 -3.84 18.12
C ILE A 102 13.67 -2.51 18.58
N THR A 103 13.91 -1.46 17.81
CA THR A 103 13.32 -0.15 18.06
C THR A 103 11.83 -0.20 17.72
N ASP A 104 11.01 0.53 18.47
CA ASP A 104 9.57 0.73 18.18
C ASP A 104 9.38 1.67 16.96
N GLU A 105 10.35 1.73 16.05
CA GLU A 105 10.31 2.58 14.86
C GLU A 105 9.34 2.01 13.81
N PRO A 106 8.58 2.87 13.14
CA PRO A 106 7.68 2.45 12.07
C PRO A 106 8.46 1.86 10.90
N ILE A 107 8.02 0.69 10.43
CA ILE A 107 8.60 -0.03 9.30
C ILE A 107 7.81 0.34 8.04
N LEU A 108 8.48 1.01 7.11
CA LEU A 108 7.94 1.30 5.79
C LEU A 108 8.04 0.06 4.88
N VAL A 109 6.89 -0.41 4.42
CA VAL A 109 6.75 -1.53 3.48
C VAL A 109 6.29 -0.99 2.13
N LEU A 110 7.03 -1.30 1.07
CA LEU A 110 6.71 -0.92 -0.30
C LEU A 110 6.45 -2.18 -1.12
N PHE A 111 5.20 -2.39 -1.54
CA PHE A 111 4.78 -3.58 -2.29
C PHE A 111 5.20 -4.93 -1.65
N GLY A 112 5.22 -4.99 -0.32
CA GLY A 112 5.65 -6.17 0.44
C GLY A 112 7.16 -6.30 0.65
N GLU A 113 7.95 -5.36 0.13
CA GLU A 113 9.39 -5.27 0.36
C GLU A 113 9.71 -4.26 1.47
N VAL A 114 10.81 -4.49 2.16
CA VAL A 114 11.32 -3.65 3.26
C VAL A 114 12.81 -3.44 3.14
N LYS A 115 13.28 -2.30 3.65
CA LYS A 115 14.71 -2.00 3.72
C LYS A 115 15.44 -3.00 4.63
N ASP A 116 14.90 -3.23 5.83
CA ASP A 116 15.47 -4.18 6.78
C ASP A 116 14.94 -5.60 6.55
N GLN A 117 15.83 -6.48 6.10
CA GLN A 117 15.50 -7.84 5.70
C GLN A 117 15.04 -8.72 6.86
N ARG A 118 15.29 -8.32 8.12
CA ARG A 118 14.77 -9.02 9.31
C ARG A 118 13.24 -9.04 9.31
N PHE A 119 12.60 -8.01 8.75
CA PHE A 119 11.14 -7.89 8.67
C PHE A 119 10.55 -8.38 7.33
N LYS A 120 11.34 -8.97 6.44
CA LYS A 120 10.87 -9.37 5.09
C LYS A 120 9.63 -10.25 5.11
N ARG A 121 9.60 -11.24 6.03
CA ARG A 121 8.45 -12.15 6.15
C ARG A 121 7.20 -11.41 6.64
N LEU A 122 7.35 -10.52 7.62
CA LEU A 122 6.27 -9.67 8.13
C LEU A 122 5.73 -8.74 7.02
N ALA A 123 6.61 -8.07 6.29
CA ALA A 123 6.28 -7.17 5.18
C ALA A 123 5.47 -7.88 4.09
N ARG A 124 5.92 -9.07 3.71
CA ARG A 124 5.22 -9.91 2.73
C ARG A 124 3.84 -10.34 3.22
N GLN A 125 3.73 -10.80 4.47
CA GLN A 125 2.44 -11.19 5.07
C GLN A 125 1.47 -10.01 5.15
N ALA A 126 1.96 -8.82 5.52
CA ALA A 126 1.16 -7.61 5.55
C ALA A 126 0.63 -7.25 4.16
N PHE A 127 1.47 -7.30 3.13
CA PHE A 127 1.08 -7.02 1.75
C PHE A 127 0.16 -8.10 1.14
N GLU A 128 0.35 -9.37 1.49
CA GLU A 128 -0.55 -10.46 1.07
C GLU A 128 -1.95 -10.29 1.68
N LYS A 129 -2.03 -9.85 2.94
CA LYS A 129 -3.30 -9.57 3.62
C LYS A 129 -3.94 -8.27 3.13
N TYR A 130 -3.14 -7.23 2.96
CA TYR A 130 -3.52 -5.91 2.48
C TYR A 130 -2.69 -5.53 1.26
N PRO A 131 -3.13 -5.90 0.04
CA PRO A 131 -2.47 -5.51 -1.20
C PRO A 131 -2.52 -3.99 -1.40
N TYR A 132 -1.59 -3.29 -0.76
CA TYR A 132 -1.54 -1.84 -0.68
C TYR A 132 -0.10 -1.39 -1.02
N PRO A 133 0.10 -0.42 -1.94
CA PRO A 133 1.43 -0.05 -2.43
C PRO A 133 2.41 0.36 -1.33
N VAL A 134 1.92 1.09 -0.33
CA VAL A 134 2.70 1.63 0.79
C VAL A 134 1.99 1.31 2.10
N LEU A 135 2.61 0.48 2.95
CA LEU A 135 2.13 0.20 4.31
C LEU A 135 3.15 0.70 5.32
N VAL A 136 2.67 1.16 6.46
CA VAL A 136 3.51 1.50 7.62
C VAL A 136 3.11 0.58 8.76
N LEU A 137 4.06 -0.22 9.23
CA LEU A 137 3.84 -1.14 10.34
C LEU A 137 4.49 -0.57 11.60
N SER A 138 3.72 -0.44 12.67
CA SER A 138 4.25 -0.07 13.99
C SER A 138 4.52 -1.35 14.79
N PRO A 139 5.78 -1.77 14.96
CA PRO A 139 6.09 -2.90 15.83
C PRO A 139 5.72 -2.55 17.28
N THR A 140 5.35 -3.56 18.06
CA THR A 140 5.17 -3.42 19.50
C THR A 140 5.88 -4.60 20.15
N VAL A 141 6.88 -4.31 20.98
CA VAL A 141 7.59 -5.33 21.74
C VAL A 141 6.72 -5.78 22.91
N THR A 142 6.14 -6.98 22.81
CA THR A 142 5.53 -7.66 23.96
C THR A 142 6.56 -8.54 24.63
N ASP A 143 7.12 -8.08 25.75
CA ASP A 143 7.98 -8.88 26.61
C ASP A 143 7.19 -10.08 27.14
N THR A 144 7.44 -11.25 26.56
CA THR A 144 6.90 -12.51 27.09
C THR A 144 7.83 -12.94 28.21
N LYS A 145 7.64 -12.37 29.42
CA LYS A 145 8.24 -12.94 30.63
C LYS A 145 7.64 -14.33 30.82
N VAL A 146 8.38 -15.34 30.35
CA VAL A 146 8.16 -16.73 30.76
C VAL A 146 8.50 -16.78 32.25
N SER A 147 7.46 -16.82 33.08
CA SER A 147 7.56 -17.17 34.50
C SER A 147 7.39 -18.68 34.65
#